data_AF-A0A1Y2IUF9-F1
#
_entry.id   AF-A0A1Y2IUF9-F1
#
_cell.length_a   1.000
_cell.length_b   1.000
_cell.length_c   1.000
_cell.angle_alpha   90.00
_cell.angle_beta   90.00
_cell.angle_gamma   90.00
#
_symmetry.space_group_name_H-M   'P 1'
#
loop_
_entity.id
_entity.type
_entity.pdbx_description
1 polymer ?
#
loop_
_entity_poly.entity_id
_entity_poly.type
_entity_poly.pdbx_seq_one_letter_code
_entity_poly.pdbx_strand_id
1 'polypeptide(L)'
;MHFATILYTLSILLLCAFAAPVEKRQETVSNVKCTSNTALDFHTTNVALLQICGGIAGTIEKCQGRPTSTTGQSGNVRFTITPVIEGDQINISKGRWEQGIKAAFAVCGEDIPFTATFTGGAVKGDVNVVYESV
;
A
#
# COMPACT_ATOMS: atom_id res chain seq x y z
N MET A 1 -6.92 -25.79 -60.68
CA MET A 1 -6.52 -24.45 -60.17
C MET A 1 -7.19 -24.18 -58.82
N HIS A 2 -6.90 -24.98 -57.78
CA HIS A 2 -7.48 -24.83 -56.44
C HIS A 2 -6.44 -25.02 -55.33
N PHE A 3 -5.16 -24.81 -55.64
CA PHE A 3 -4.05 -24.95 -54.68
C PHE A 3 -3.49 -23.61 -54.20
N ALA A 4 -3.96 -22.49 -54.74
CA ALA A 4 -3.43 -21.15 -54.44
C ALA A 4 -4.23 -20.38 -53.37
N THR A 5 -5.42 -20.85 -53.00
CA THR A 5 -6.33 -20.15 -52.07
C THR A 5 -6.17 -20.55 -50.61
N ILE A 6 -5.37 -21.57 -50.29
CA ILE A 6 -5.21 -22.09 -48.92
C ILE A 6 -4.07 -21.39 -48.16
N LEU A 7 -3.14 -20.71 -48.86
CA LEU A 7 -1.94 -20.12 -48.25
C LEU A 7 -2.11 -18.68 -47.72
N TYR A 8 -3.25 -18.03 -47.96
CA TYR A 8 -3.45 -16.62 -47.56
C TYR A 8 -4.26 -16.42 -46.27
N THR A 9 -4.83 -17.48 -45.69
CA THR A 9 -5.67 -17.36 -44.49
C THR A 9 -4.90 -17.48 -43.17
N LEU A 10 -3.57 -17.69 -43.20
CA LEU A 10 -2.77 -17.91 -41.99
C LEU A 10 -2.00 -16.68 -41.48
N SER A 11 -2.13 -15.51 -42.10
CA SER A 11 -1.16 -14.41 -41.89
C SER A 11 -1.69 -13.15 -41.20
N ILE A 12 -2.94 -13.12 -40.70
CA ILE A 12 -3.51 -11.92 -40.06
C ILE A 12 -4.13 -12.27 -38.71
N LEU A 13 -3.29 -12.69 -37.75
CA LEU A 13 -3.65 -12.75 -36.32
C LEU A 13 -2.47 -12.29 -35.44
N LEU A 14 -1.65 -11.38 -35.94
CA LEU A 14 -0.68 -10.64 -35.12
C LEU A 14 -1.28 -9.27 -34.75
N LEU A 15 -2.42 -9.29 -34.07
CA LEU A 15 -2.97 -8.09 -33.44
C LEU A 15 -2.14 -7.77 -32.21
N CYS A 16 -1.54 -6.59 -32.24
CA CYS A 16 -0.75 -5.97 -31.21
C CYS A 16 -1.37 -6.17 -29.81
N ALA A 17 -0.76 -7.04 -29.00
CA ALA A 17 -0.87 -6.94 -27.56
C ALA A 17 -0.08 -5.69 -27.14
N PHE A 18 -0.70 -4.51 -27.25
CA PHE A 18 -0.25 -3.35 -26.51
C PHE A 18 -0.39 -3.72 -25.03
N ALA A 19 0.71 -4.13 -24.41
CA ALA A 19 0.80 -4.12 -22.96
C ALA A 19 0.52 -2.68 -22.55
N ALA A 20 -0.69 -2.40 -22.07
CA ALA A 20 -1.01 -1.13 -21.47
C ALA A 20 0.07 -0.84 -20.42
N PRO A 21 0.61 0.38 -20.34
CA PRO A 21 1.61 0.70 -19.34
C PRO A 21 1.02 0.32 -17.97
N VAL A 22 1.77 -0.49 -17.21
CA VAL A 22 1.41 -0.80 -15.83
C VAL A 22 1.53 0.51 -15.07
N GLU A 23 0.41 1.22 -14.93
CA GLU A 23 0.33 2.45 -14.17
C GLU A 23 0.72 2.11 -12.72
N LYS A 24 1.80 2.73 -12.23
CA LYS A 24 2.18 2.57 -10.82
C LYS A 24 1.04 3.11 -9.98
N ARG A 25 0.31 2.22 -9.30
CA ARG A 25 -0.77 2.59 -8.38
C ARG A 25 -0.16 3.34 -7.20
N GLN A 26 -0.17 4.67 -7.28
CA GLN A 26 0.10 5.51 -6.11
C GLN A 26 -1.19 5.56 -5.28
N GLU A 27 -1.09 5.17 -4.02
CA GLU A 27 -2.24 5.23 -3.13
C GLU A 27 -2.59 6.67 -2.81
N THR A 28 -3.89 6.96 -2.82
CA THR A 28 -4.38 8.29 -2.48
C THR A 28 -4.39 8.42 -0.96
N VAL A 29 -3.58 9.36 -0.47
CA VAL A 29 -3.54 9.75 0.94
C VAL A 29 -4.14 11.14 1.10
N SER A 30 -4.85 11.36 2.21
CA SER A 30 -5.45 12.64 2.57
C SER A 30 -5.16 12.96 4.04
N ASN A 31 -5.48 14.19 4.47
CA ASN A 31 -5.29 14.65 5.85
C ASN A 31 -3.86 14.43 6.38
N VAL A 32 -2.86 14.47 5.49
CA VAL A 32 -1.46 14.27 5.89
C VAL A 32 -1.02 15.48 6.72
N LYS A 33 -0.60 15.21 7.96
CA LYS A 33 -0.04 16.20 8.86
C LYS A 33 1.24 15.68 9.45
N CYS A 34 2.34 16.37 9.19
CA CYS A 34 3.64 16.05 9.77
C CYS A 34 3.62 16.45 11.24
N THR A 35 3.94 15.51 12.13
CA THR A 35 3.84 15.69 13.59
C THR A 35 5.17 15.99 14.25
N SER A 36 6.26 15.94 13.48
CA SER A 36 7.63 16.24 13.89
C SER A 36 8.42 16.83 12.72
N ASN A 37 9.56 17.43 13.02
CA ASN A 37 10.58 17.85 12.04
C ASN A 37 11.86 17.00 12.14
N THR A 38 11.85 15.97 12.98
CA THR A 38 12.99 15.08 13.21
C THR A 38 12.67 13.71 12.63
N ALA A 39 13.53 13.23 11.74
CA ALA A 39 13.41 11.90 11.16
C ALA A 39 13.69 10.83 12.22
N LEU A 40 12.92 9.74 12.18
CA LEU A 40 13.17 8.55 12.97
C LEU A 40 14.21 7.67 12.27
N ASP A 41 14.74 6.68 12.99
CA ASP A 41 15.72 5.76 12.41
C ASP A 41 15.10 4.95 11.26
N PHE A 42 15.78 4.95 10.11
CA PHE A 42 15.32 4.29 8.89
C PHE A 42 15.13 2.78 9.09
N HIS A 43 16.08 2.10 9.74
CA HIS A 43 15.99 0.65 9.94
C HIS A 43 14.79 0.31 10.83
N THR A 44 14.67 1.02 11.95
CA THR A 44 13.60 0.85 12.93
C THR A 44 12.23 1.15 12.30
N THR A 45 12.14 2.18 11.45
CA THR A 45 10.94 2.51 10.68
C THR A 45 10.54 1.39 9.73
N ASN A 46 11.48 0.85 8.95
CA ASN A 46 11.19 -0.23 8.01
C ASN A 46 10.77 -1.52 8.72
N VAL A 47 11.38 -1.84 9.86
CA VAL A 47 10.93 -2.99 10.66
C VAL A 47 9.51 -2.74 11.19
N ALA A 48 9.24 -1.57 11.79
CA ALA A 48 7.92 -1.23 12.31
C ALA A 48 6.82 -1.29 11.23
N LEU A 49 7.11 -0.77 10.03
CA LEU A 49 6.23 -0.82 8.86
C LEU A 49 5.79 -2.25 8.53
N LEU A 50 6.71 -3.21 8.62
CA LEU A 50 6.45 -4.62 8.30
C LEU A 50 5.78 -5.40 9.44
N GLN A 51 5.72 -4.86 10.66
CA GLN A 51 5.14 -5.56 11.83
C GLN A 51 3.62 -5.38 11.98
N ILE A 52 2.99 -4.53 11.16
CA ILE A 52 1.52 -4.38 11.21
C ILE A 52 0.82 -5.71 10.95
N CYS A 53 -0.38 -5.87 11.51
CA CYS A 53 -1.22 -7.06 11.38
C CYS A 53 -0.54 -8.38 11.80
N GLY A 54 0.38 -8.30 12.78
CA GLY A 54 1.16 -9.44 13.26
C GLY A 54 2.32 -9.83 12.33
N GLY A 55 2.66 -8.98 11.36
CA GLY A 55 3.70 -9.20 10.36
C GLY A 55 3.14 -9.29 8.94
N ILE A 56 3.31 -8.24 8.15
CA ILE A 56 2.99 -8.19 6.72
C ILE A 56 4.27 -8.33 5.85
N ALA A 57 5.16 -9.23 6.28
CA ALA A 57 6.41 -9.53 5.60
C ALA A 57 6.33 -10.85 4.81
N GLY A 58 7.28 -11.07 3.89
CA GLY A 58 7.39 -12.32 3.14
C GLY A 58 6.18 -12.57 2.24
N THR A 59 5.55 -13.75 2.37
CA THR A 59 4.41 -14.22 1.56
C THR A 59 3.05 -13.64 2.00
N ILE A 60 3.01 -12.89 3.11
CA ILE A 60 1.78 -12.27 3.60
C ILE A 60 1.55 -10.97 2.83
N GLU A 61 0.63 -11.03 1.88
CA GLU A 61 0.31 -9.88 1.00
C GLU A 61 -0.85 -9.02 1.51
N LYS A 62 -1.44 -9.34 2.67
CA LYS A 62 -2.53 -8.58 3.30
C LYS A 62 -2.66 -8.83 4.79
N CYS A 63 -3.27 -7.88 5.49
CA CYS A 63 -3.66 -8.03 6.89
C CYS A 63 -4.53 -9.28 7.11
N GLN A 64 -4.10 -10.15 8.02
CA GLN A 64 -4.83 -11.37 8.39
C GLN A 64 -5.81 -11.09 9.54
N GLY A 65 -6.88 -11.87 9.62
CA GLY A 65 -7.85 -11.81 10.74
C GLY A 65 -8.77 -10.58 10.77
N ARG A 66 -8.57 -9.60 9.88
CA ARG A 66 -9.38 -8.37 9.75
C ARG A 66 -9.61 -7.65 11.10
N PRO A 67 -8.53 -7.26 11.81
CA PRO A 67 -8.66 -6.64 13.12
C PRO A 67 -9.28 -5.23 13.01
N THR A 68 -9.84 -4.72 14.11
CA THR A 68 -10.38 -3.35 14.21
C THR A 68 -9.30 -2.30 14.48
N SER A 69 -8.09 -2.73 14.87
CA SER A 69 -6.90 -1.90 15.02
C SER A 69 -5.67 -2.78 14.86
N THR A 70 -4.56 -2.20 14.39
CA THR A 70 -3.28 -2.90 14.43
C THR A 70 -2.13 -1.93 14.65
N THR A 71 -1.06 -2.43 15.23
CA THR A 71 0.17 -1.70 15.45
C THR A 71 1.35 -2.49 14.91
N GLY A 72 2.27 -1.81 14.25
CA GLY A 72 3.61 -2.31 13.95
C GLY A 72 4.61 -1.48 14.74
N GLN A 73 5.45 -2.11 15.56
CA GLN A 73 6.41 -1.41 16.39
C GLN A 73 7.79 -2.07 16.29
N SER A 74 8.82 -1.23 16.26
CA SER A 74 10.22 -1.63 16.44
C SER A 74 10.88 -0.53 17.27
N GLY A 75 11.63 -0.90 18.32
CA GLY A 75 12.23 0.07 19.23
C GLY A 75 11.23 1.13 19.71
N ASN A 76 11.59 2.40 19.49
CA ASN A 76 10.81 3.60 19.81
C ASN A 76 10.00 4.13 18.61
N VAL A 77 9.76 3.33 17.57
CA VAL A 77 9.02 3.73 16.36
C VAL A 77 7.76 2.88 16.22
N ARG A 78 6.61 3.52 16.02
CA ARG A 78 5.31 2.84 15.91
C ARG A 78 4.50 3.35 14.74
N PHE A 79 3.87 2.41 14.03
CA PHE A 79 2.72 2.65 13.16
C PHE A 79 1.47 2.12 13.85
N THR A 80 0.40 2.93 13.86
CA THR A 80 -0.93 2.52 14.31
C THR A 80 -1.92 2.72 13.16
N ILE A 81 -2.74 1.71 12.91
CA ILE A 81 -3.77 1.73 11.86
C ILE A 81 -5.12 1.46 12.49
N THR A 82 -6.10 2.31 12.18
CA THR A 82 -7.50 2.16 12.61
C THR A 82 -8.44 2.49 11.45
N PRO A 83 -9.55 1.78 11.26
CA PRO A 83 -10.57 2.19 10.30
C PRO A 83 -11.13 3.58 10.63
N VAL A 84 -11.43 4.37 9.60
CA VAL A 84 -12.10 5.67 9.77
C VAL A 84 -13.52 5.48 10.30
N ILE A 85 -14.21 4.43 9.84
CA ILE A 85 -15.54 4.06 10.30
C ILE A 85 -15.39 3.23 11.57
N GLU A 86 -15.89 3.74 12.69
CA GLU A 86 -15.83 3.05 13.98
C GLU A 86 -16.47 1.66 13.90
N GLY A 87 -15.78 0.66 14.48
CA GLY A 87 -16.23 -0.74 14.47
C GLY A 87 -16.07 -1.46 13.12
N ASP A 88 -15.56 -0.80 12.08
CA ASP A 88 -15.16 -1.49 10.85
C ASP A 88 -13.89 -2.32 11.06
N GLN A 89 -13.54 -3.13 10.06
CA GLN A 89 -12.37 -4.00 10.10
C GLN A 89 -11.32 -3.59 9.06
N ILE A 90 -10.05 -3.80 9.38
CA ILE A 90 -8.93 -3.57 8.48
C ILE A 90 -8.88 -4.69 7.42
N ASN A 91 -8.68 -4.30 6.16
CA ASN A 91 -8.54 -5.20 5.01
C ASN A 91 -7.53 -4.62 3.98
N ILE A 92 -6.41 -4.08 4.49
CA ILE A 92 -5.35 -3.48 3.67
C ILE A 92 -4.39 -4.54 3.14
N SER A 93 -4.01 -4.42 1.86
CA SER A 93 -2.94 -5.22 1.25
C SER A 93 -1.58 -4.60 1.51
N LYS A 94 -0.52 -5.41 1.42
CA LYS A 94 0.87 -4.97 1.58
C LYS A 94 1.22 -3.85 0.60
N GLY A 95 0.92 -4.06 -0.68
CA GLY A 95 1.17 -3.06 -1.72
C GLY A 95 0.47 -1.73 -1.45
N ARG A 96 -0.80 -1.76 -0.98
CA ARG A 96 -1.52 -0.53 -0.60
C ARG A 96 -0.87 0.16 0.60
N TRP A 97 -0.49 -0.63 1.61
CA TRP A 97 0.16 -0.11 2.81
C TRP A 97 1.47 0.61 2.47
N GLU A 98 2.38 -0.06 1.76
CA GLU A 98 3.69 0.50 1.40
C GLU A 98 3.59 1.73 0.49
N GLN A 99 2.66 1.73 -0.48
CA GLN A 99 2.43 2.90 -1.34
C GLN A 99 1.80 4.07 -0.58
N GLY A 100 0.92 3.81 0.40
CA GLY A 100 0.36 4.84 1.26
C GLY A 100 1.45 5.50 2.13
N ILE A 101 2.34 4.70 2.74
CA ILE A 101 3.50 5.22 3.49
C ILE A 101 4.37 6.09 2.58
N LYS A 102 4.71 5.58 1.39
CA LYS A 102 5.52 6.34 0.43
C LYS A 102 4.86 7.67 0.04
N ALA A 103 3.55 7.67 -0.16
CA ALA A 103 2.80 8.89 -0.48
C ALA A 103 2.79 9.88 0.69
N ALA A 104 2.69 9.42 1.94
CA ALA A 104 2.78 10.27 3.12
C ALA A 104 4.21 10.85 3.30
N PHE A 105 5.25 10.03 3.12
CA PHE A 105 6.65 10.48 3.13
C PHE A 105 6.98 11.48 2.02
N ALA A 106 6.33 11.37 0.85
CA ALA A 106 6.48 12.37 -0.20
C ALA A 106 5.96 13.76 0.20
N VAL A 107 5.07 13.84 1.21
CA VAL A 107 4.56 15.11 1.76
C VAL A 107 5.43 15.61 2.91
N CYS A 108 5.79 14.73 3.86
CA CYS A 108 6.47 15.13 5.09
C CYS A 108 8.01 15.06 5.05
N GLY A 109 8.58 14.33 4.10
CA GLY A 109 9.97 13.87 4.13
C GLY A 109 10.06 12.41 4.59
N GLU A 110 11.16 11.74 4.20
CA GLU A 110 11.42 10.35 4.60
C GLU A 110 11.60 10.24 6.12
N ASP A 111 10.99 9.19 6.70
CA ASP A 111 11.04 8.86 8.13
C ASP A 111 10.58 9.99 9.07
N ILE A 112 9.86 10.99 8.56
CA ILE A 112 9.26 12.06 9.37
C ILE A 112 7.88 11.59 9.90
N PRO A 113 7.66 11.61 11.24
CA PRO A 113 6.38 11.32 11.87
C PRO A 113 5.20 12.07 11.25
N PHE A 114 4.07 11.37 11.10
CA PHE A 114 2.86 11.94 10.50
C PHE A 114 1.57 11.30 11.01
N THR A 115 0.46 11.99 10.79
CA THR A 115 -0.88 11.39 10.72
C THR A 115 -1.41 11.49 9.31
N ALA A 116 -2.11 10.48 8.82
CA ALA A 116 -2.70 10.48 7.48
C ALA A 116 -3.94 9.58 7.41
N THR A 117 -4.75 9.78 6.38
CA THR A 117 -5.84 8.88 6.01
C THR A 117 -5.52 8.23 4.66
N PHE A 118 -5.49 6.90 4.61
CA PHE A 118 -5.24 6.14 3.39
C PHE A 118 -6.57 5.70 2.80
N THR A 119 -6.76 5.96 1.50
CA THR A 119 -8.01 5.59 0.81
C THR A 119 -8.15 4.07 0.73
N GLY A 120 -9.28 3.53 1.18
CA GLY A 120 -9.52 2.11 1.35
C GLY A 120 -8.69 1.51 2.50
N GLY A 121 -8.56 0.19 2.49
CA GLY A 121 -7.78 -0.53 3.52
C GLY A 121 -8.60 -0.90 4.76
N ALA A 122 -9.83 -0.43 4.89
CA ALA A 122 -10.86 -1.04 5.73
C ALA A 122 -11.87 -1.81 4.84
N VAL A 123 -12.80 -2.54 5.44
CA VAL A 123 -13.82 -3.31 4.71
C VAL A 123 -14.86 -2.40 4.06
N LYS A 124 -15.28 -1.36 4.78
CA LYS A 124 -16.31 -0.41 4.34
C LYS A 124 -15.74 0.93 3.88
N GLY A 125 -14.46 1.21 4.16
CA GLY A 125 -13.86 2.50 3.80
C GLY A 125 -12.36 2.58 4.03
N ASP A 126 -11.95 3.74 4.53
CA ASP A 126 -10.57 4.18 4.65
C ASP A 126 -9.95 3.80 6.00
N VAL A 127 -8.62 3.93 6.11
CA VAL A 127 -7.90 3.78 7.38
C VAL A 127 -7.14 5.04 7.77
N ASN A 128 -7.20 5.39 9.04
CA ASN A 128 -6.32 6.36 9.66
C ASN A 128 -5.01 5.70 10.06
N VAL A 129 -3.92 6.42 9.84
CA VAL A 129 -2.55 6.00 10.12
C VAL A 129 -1.87 7.04 10.99
N VAL A 130 -1.23 6.57 12.06
CA VAL A 130 -0.34 7.37 12.91
C VAL A 130 1.04 6.74 12.83
N TYR A 131 2.04 7.56 12.52
CA TYR A 131 3.46 7.22 12.53
C TYR A 131 4.17 8.14 13.52
N GLU A 132 4.74 7.56 14.57
CA GLU A 132 5.20 8.30 15.74
C GLU A 132 6.41 7.66 16.42
N SER A 133 7.07 8.47 17.27
CA SER A 133 8.02 7.95 18.26
C SER A 133 7.32 7.74 19.61
N VAL A 134 7.66 6.66 20.30
CA VAL A 134 6.96 6.13 21.49
C VAL A 134 7.89 5.78 22.63
#